data_AF-A0A9D7JCW5-F1
#
_entry.id   AF-A0A9D7JCW5-F1
#
_cell.length_a   1.000
_cell.length_b   1.000
_cell.length_c   1.000
_cell.angle_alpha   90.00
_cell.angle_beta   90.00
_cell.angle_gamma   90.00
#
_symmetry.space_group_name_H-M   'P 1'
#
loop_
_entity.id
_entity.type
_entity.pdbx_description
1 polymer ?
#
loop_
_entity_poly.entity_id
_entity_poly.type
_entity_poly.pdbx_seq_one_letter_code
_entity_poly.pdbx_strand_id
1 'polypeptide(L)'
;MRRYRRLVMIDRLIPFLAAFVGLIALAGSVVVQMQADARTRAVTEELVQMRTSLEQLAVRTEALAVPVDDGTAAGLLALQDRMVRLEAEFDAVATAAPAAVPAAPAAAGEQTVTAAVDPSLPATDCIPLGTRFMVTPGETVPICQSRAVVKVGGITGDSVDIEGAGPIVETGFGTLIGTSCTVMVFSADIEGFAELRVTCT
;
A
#
# COMPACT_ATOMS: atom_id res chain seq x y z
N MET A 1 -5.25 43.32 70.57
CA MET A 1 -5.12 44.13 69.33
C MET A 1 -4.67 43.37 68.07
N ARG A 2 -4.21 42.09 68.11
CA ARG A 2 -3.74 41.38 66.90
C ARG A 2 -4.83 40.94 65.90
N ARG A 3 -6.10 40.82 66.31
CA ARG A 3 -7.20 40.36 65.42
C ARG A 3 -7.68 41.42 64.42
N TYR A 4 -7.66 42.71 64.78
CA TYR A 4 -8.09 43.79 63.88
C TYR A 4 -7.14 44.03 62.70
N ARG A 5 -5.83 43.78 62.85
CA ARG A 5 -4.85 43.89 61.76
C ARG A 5 -5.06 42.87 60.64
N ARG A 6 -5.58 41.67 60.95
CA ARG A 6 -5.84 40.62 59.94
C ARG A 6 -7.06 40.94 59.07
N LEU A 7 -8.09 41.54 59.64
CA LEU A 7 -9.29 41.93 58.89
C LEU A 7 -8.99 43.00 57.84
N VAL A 8 -8.17 44.01 58.18
CA VAL A 8 -7.78 45.08 57.24
C VAL A 8 -6.89 44.58 56.09
N MET A 9 -6.07 43.55 56.31
CA MET A 9 -5.28 42.95 55.22
C MET A 9 -6.12 42.08 54.29
N ILE A 10 -7.08 41.33 54.83
CA ILE A 10 -7.99 40.50 54.02
C ILE A 10 -8.86 41.37 53.10
N ASP A 11 -9.31 42.53 53.59
CA ASP A 11 -10.16 43.45 52.81
C ASP A 11 -9.41 44.09 51.60
N ARG A 12 -8.08 44.18 51.67
CA ARG A 12 -7.24 44.64 50.55
C ARG A 12 -6.78 43.53 49.61
N LEU A 13 -6.80 42.27 50.06
CA LEU A 13 -6.41 41.13 49.24
C LEU A 13 -7.49 40.75 48.22
N ILE A 14 -8.77 40.91 48.55
CA ILE A 14 -9.90 40.59 47.66
C ILE A 14 -9.86 41.41 46.35
N PRO A 15 -9.73 42.75 46.34
CA PRO A 15 -9.67 43.51 45.09
C PRO A 15 -8.39 43.21 44.29
N PHE A 16 -7.28 42.87 44.97
CA PHE A 16 -6.04 42.52 44.31
C PHE A 16 -6.14 41.18 43.57
N LEU A 17 -6.77 40.18 44.20
CA LEU A 17 -7.05 38.89 43.57
C LEU A 17 -8.03 39.04 42.40
N ALA A 18 -9.09 39.85 42.55
CA ALA A 18 -10.03 40.11 41.47
C ALA A 18 -9.35 40.76 40.25
N ALA A 19 -8.46 41.75 40.48
CA ALA A 19 -7.67 42.36 39.42
C ALA A 19 -6.71 41.35 38.75
N PHE A 20 -6.09 40.47 39.54
CA PHE A 20 -5.17 39.46 39.02
C PHE A 20 -5.89 38.42 38.14
N VAL A 21 -7.07 37.96 38.57
CA VAL A 21 -7.91 37.05 37.78
C VAL A 21 -8.36 37.72 36.47
N GLY A 22 -8.73 39.00 36.50
CA GLY A 22 -9.05 39.77 35.30
C GLY A 22 -7.87 39.87 34.32
N LEU A 23 -6.65 40.07 34.84
CA LEU A 23 -5.44 40.13 34.02
C LEU A 23 -5.13 38.77 33.39
N ILE A 24 -5.25 37.67 34.15
CA ILE A 24 -5.08 36.31 33.60
C ILE A 24 -6.10 36.04 32.49
N ALA A 25 -7.36 36.41 32.68
CA ALA A 25 -8.39 36.23 31.66
C ALA A 25 -8.07 37.01 30.37
N LEU A 26 -7.58 38.26 30.51
CA LEU A 26 -7.19 39.08 29.37
C LEU A 26 -5.95 38.51 28.66
N ALA A 27 -4.95 38.05 29.41
CA ALA A 27 -3.79 37.36 28.83
C ALA A 27 -4.18 36.08 28.08
N GLY A 28 -5.11 35.30 28.63
CA GLY A 28 -5.65 34.11 27.97
C GLY A 28 -6.30 34.42 26.62
N SER A 29 -7.06 35.52 26.53
CA SER A 29 -7.71 35.92 25.27
C SER A 29 -6.70 36.24 24.16
N VAL A 30 -5.59 36.89 24.50
CA VAL A 30 -4.52 37.24 23.54
C VAL A 30 -3.80 35.99 23.04
N VAL A 31 -3.54 35.01 23.91
CA VAL A 31 -2.89 33.75 23.53
C VAL A 31 -3.76 32.96 22.55
N VAL A 32 -5.07 32.88 22.81
CA VAL A 32 -6.01 32.20 21.90
C VAL A 32 -6.03 32.85 20.53
N GLN A 33 -6.01 34.19 20.47
CA GLN A 33 -6.00 34.92 19.21
C GLN A 33 -4.70 34.70 18.42
N MET A 34 -3.54 34.68 19.10
CA MET A 34 -2.27 34.33 18.44
C MET A 34 -2.24 32.88 17.91
N GLN A 35 -2.86 31.94 18.63
CA GLN A 35 -2.97 30.56 18.16
C GLN A 35 -3.91 30.45 16.95
N ALA A 36 -5.00 31.21 16.92
CA ALA A 36 -5.88 31.26 15.76
C ALA A 36 -5.12 31.78 14.53
N ASP A 37 -4.37 32.88 14.68
CA ASP A 37 -3.56 33.46 13.61
C ASP A 37 -2.51 32.48 13.08
N ALA A 38 -1.80 31.78 13.98
CA ALA A 38 -0.81 30.77 13.63
C ALA A 38 -1.44 29.58 12.86
N ARG A 39 -2.62 29.12 13.30
CA ARG A 39 -3.37 28.05 12.61
C ARG A 39 -3.81 28.49 11.21
N THR A 40 -4.33 29.71 11.05
CA THR A 40 -4.69 30.22 9.71
C THR A 40 -3.49 30.26 8.77
N ARG A 41 -2.31 30.67 9.25
CA ARG A 41 -1.10 30.71 8.41
C ARG A 41 -0.67 29.31 7.98
N ALA A 42 -0.64 28.35 8.91
CA ALA A 42 -0.32 26.97 8.59
C ALA A 42 -1.29 26.38 7.55
N VAL A 43 -2.61 26.61 7.73
CA VAL A 43 -3.63 26.15 6.78
C VAL A 43 -3.47 26.81 5.41
N THR A 44 -3.11 28.09 5.33
CA THR A 44 -2.86 28.74 4.03
C THR A 44 -1.65 28.18 3.30
N GLU A 45 -0.60 27.78 4.03
CA GLU A 45 0.58 27.15 3.43
C GLU A 45 0.24 25.76 2.87
N GLU A 46 -0.52 24.96 3.63
CA GLU A 46 -1.02 23.66 3.18
C GLU A 46 -1.91 23.78 1.94
N LEU A 47 -2.78 24.79 1.87
CA LEU A 47 -3.64 25.03 0.71
C LEU A 47 -2.83 25.38 -0.55
N VAL A 48 -1.75 26.15 -0.41
CA VAL A 48 -0.86 26.46 -1.55
C VAL A 48 -0.17 25.18 -2.03
N GLN A 49 0.33 24.36 -1.11
CA GLN A 49 0.97 23.09 -1.45
C GLN A 49 0.00 22.13 -2.15
N MET A 50 -1.22 21.95 -1.63
CA MET A 50 -2.25 21.13 -2.27
C MET A 50 -2.65 21.65 -3.66
N ARG A 51 -2.75 22.96 -3.83
CA ARG A 51 -3.03 23.53 -5.15
C ARG A 51 -1.93 23.20 -6.16
N THR A 52 -0.67 23.30 -5.76
CA THR A 52 0.46 22.97 -6.65
C THR A 52 0.50 21.49 -7.03
N SER A 53 0.17 20.58 -6.11
CA SER A 53 0.11 19.15 -6.43
C SER A 53 -1.06 18.84 -7.38
N LEU A 54 -2.22 19.46 -7.19
CA LEU A 54 -3.36 19.35 -8.11
C LEU A 54 -3.04 19.90 -9.50
N GLU A 55 -2.33 21.03 -9.60
CA GLU A 55 -1.94 21.60 -10.89
C GLU A 55 -0.93 20.72 -11.61
N GLN A 56 -0.02 20.07 -10.88
CA GLN A 56 0.89 19.06 -11.43
C GLN A 56 0.16 17.80 -11.92
N LEU A 57 -0.86 17.34 -11.19
CA LEU A 57 -1.74 16.24 -11.59
C LEU A 57 -2.58 16.60 -12.82
N ALA A 58 -3.09 17.84 -12.89
CA ALA A 58 -3.83 18.36 -14.03
C ALA A 58 -2.95 18.40 -15.29
N VAL A 59 -1.71 18.89 -15.18
CA VAL A 59 -0.76 18.89 -16.30
C VAL A 59 -0.42 17.47 -16.76
N ARG A 60 -0.22 16.51 -15.82
CA ARG A 60 0.02 15.10 -16.17
C ARG A 60 -1.19 14.47 -16.88
N THR A 61 -2.40 14.76 -16.42
CA THR A 61 -3.63 14.22 -17.02
C THR A 61 -3.90 14.85 -18.39
N GLU A 62 -3.61 16.13 -18.58
CA GLU A 62 -3.70 16.79 -19.90
C GLU A 62 -2.64 16.26 -20.88
N ALA A 63 -1.43 15.95 -20.40
CA ALA A 63 -0.41 15.26 -21.20
C ALA A 63 -0.83 13.83 -21.60
N LEU A 64 -1.64 13.16 -20.79
CA LEU A 64 -2.25 11.85 -21.10
C LEU A 64 -3.49 11.97 -21.98
N ALA A 65 -4.11 13.16 -22.07
CA ALA A 65 -5.30 13.43 -22.86
C ALA A 65 -5.01 13.81 -24.32
N VAL A 66 -3.73 13.90 -24.71
CA VAL A 66 -3.36 13.92 -26.14
C VAL A 66 -3.83 12.59 -26.72
N PRO A 67 -4.69 12.58 -27.76
CA PRO A 67 -5.11 11.34 -28.39
C PRO A 67 -3.88 10.70 -29.01
N VAL A 68 -3.32 9.71 -28.32
CA VAL A 68 -2.32 8.84 -28.92
C VAL A 68 -3.11 7.93 -29.84
N ASP A 69 -3.07 8.22 -31.14
CA ASP A 69 -3.37 7.20 -32.14
C ASP A 69 -2.17 6.23 -32.15
N ASP A 70 -2.10 5.42 -31.09
CA ASP A 70 -1.04 4.46 -30.78
C ASP A 70 -1.15 3.18 -31.62
N GLY A 71 -2.03 3.17 -32.62
CA GLY A 71 -2.30 1.99 -33.42
C GLY A 71 -2.92 0.85 -32.60
N THR A 72 -3.44 1.11 -31.40
CA THR A 72 -4.12 0.10 -30.56
C THR A 72 -5.29 -0.55 -31.30
N ALA A 73 -6.08 0.22 -32.04
CA ALA A 73 -7.16 -0.32 -32.88
C ALA A 73 -6.63 -1.25 -33.99
N ALA A 74 -5.54 -0.87 -34.65
CA ALA A 74 -4.87 -1.70 -35.65
C ALA A 74 -4.22 -2.94 -35.02
N GLY A 75 -3.67 -2.81 -33.81
CA GLY A 75 -3.10 -3.90 -33.02
C GLY A 75 -4.15 -4.91 -32.56
N LEU A 76 -5.34 -4.44 -32.16
CA LEU A 76 -6.47 -5.29 -31.80
C LEU A 76 -7.01 -6.08 -33.01
N LEU A 77 -7.11 -5.43 -34.18
CA LEU A 77 -7.48 -6.11 -35.43
C LEU A 77 -6.43 -7.16 -35.84
N ALA A 78 -5.14 -6.86 -35.74
CA ALA A 78 -4.08 -7.82 -36.02
C ALA A 78 -4.07 -9.01 -35.04
N LEU A 79 -4.45 -8.78 -33.77
CA LEU A 79 -4.60 -9.85 -32.78
C LEU A 79 -5.78 -10.76 -33.13
N GLN A 80 -6.90 -10.18 -33.54
CA GLN A 80 -8.10 -10.92 -33.93
C GLN A 80 -7.83 -11.82 -35.14
N ASP A 81 -7.15 -11.29 -36.16
CA ASP A 81 -6.80 -12.05 -37.37
C ASP A 81 -5.86 -13.23 -37.07
N ARG A 82 -4.93 -13.03 -36.11
CA ARG A 82 -4.03 -14.10 -35.65
C ARG A 82 -4.76 -15.18 -34.84
N MET A 83 -5.75 -14.82 -34.03
CA MET A 83 -6.61 -15.78 -33.30
C MET A 83 -7.40 -16.66 -34.26
N VAL A 84 -8.06 -16.05 -35.27
CA VAL A 84 -8.82 -16.79 -36.29
C VAL A 84 -7.94 -17.79 -37.03
N ARG A 85 -6.71 -17.39 -37.37
CA ARG A 85 -5.75 -18.29 -38.01
C ARG A 85 -5.33 -19.45 -37.10
N LEU A 86 -5.08 -19.17 -35.81
CA LEU A 86 -4.73 -20.20 -34.83
C LEU A 86 -5.87 -21.19 -34.64
N GLU A 87 -7.12 -20.74 -34.54
CA GLU A 87 -8.30 -21.60 -34.44
C GLU A 87 -8.43 -22.51 -35.68
N ALA A 88 -8.24 -21.97 -36.88
CA ALA A 88 -8.25 -22.76 -38.11
C ALA A 88 -7.10 -23.80 -38.16
N GLU A 89 -5.91 -23.45 -37.66
CA GLU A 89 -4.79 -24.37 -37.53
C GLU A 89 -5.08 -25.47 -36.49
N PHE A 90 -5.70 -25.12 -35.36
CA PHE A 90 -6.11 -26.08 -34.33
C PHE A 90 -7.20 -27.04 -34.84
N ASP A 91 -8.18 -26.55 -35.59
CA ASP A 91 -9.22 -27.38 -36.21
C ASP A 91 -8.65 -28.30 -37.30
N ALA A 92 -7.65 -27.83 -38.05
CA ALA A 92 -6.93 -28.66 -39.02
C ALA A 92 -6.08 -29.75 -38.34
N VAL A 93 -5.50 -29.46 -37.18
CA VAL A 93 -4.77 -30.45 -36.37
C VAL A 93 -5.73 -31.43 -35.68
N ALA A 94 -6.92 -30.99 -35.26
CA ALA A 94 -7.94 -31.85 -34.66
C ALA A 94 -8.58 -32.83 -35.66
N THR A 95 -8.61 -32.48 -36.95
CA THR A 95 -9.10 -33.34 -38.04
C THR A 95 -8.01 -34.23 -38.65
N ALA A 96 -6.73 -33.92 -38.40
CA ALA A 96 -5.62 -34.81 -38.71
C ALA A 96 -5.46 -35.88 -37.61
N ALA A 97 -5.67 -37.15 -37.95
CA ALA A 97 -5.34 -38.27 -37.06
C ALA A 97 -3.88 -38.16 -36.56
N PRO A 98 -3.56 -38.58 -35.33
CA PRO A 98 -2.24 -38.34 -34.74
C PRO A 98 -1.17 -39.10 -35.53
N ALA A 99 -0.42 -38.36 -36.35
CA ALA A 99 0.84 -38.84 -36.88
C ALA A 99 1.83 -38.92 -35.72
N ALA A 100 2.37 -40.12 -35.48
CA ALA A 100 3.42 -40.33 -34.50
C ALA A 100 4.60 -39.38 -34.79
N VAL A 101 4.89 -38.50 -33.84
CA VAL A 101 6.00 -37.55 -33.92
C VAL A 101 7.31 -38.36 -33.80
N PRO A 102 8.27 -38.26 -34.75
CA PRO A 102 9.59 -38.81 -34.55
C PRO A 102 10.31 -37.96 -33.49
N ALA A 103 10.86 -38.60 -32.46
CA ALA A 103 11.71 -37.93 -31.49
C ALA A 103 12.92 -37.29 -32.20
N ALA A 104 13.07 -35.98 -32.03
CA ALA A 104 14.22 -35.20 -32.50
C ALA A 104 14.91 -34.52 -31.29
N PRO A 105 16.23 -34.30 -31.35
CA PRO A 105 17.09 -34.23 -30.17
C PRO A 105 17.06 -32.85 -29.48
N ALA A 106 17.39 -32.87 -28.19
CA ALA A 106 17.44 -31.73 -27.30
C ALA A 106 18.36 -30.59 -27.81
N ALA A 107 17.82 -29.37 -27.82
CA ALA A 107 18.56 -28.12 -27.89
C ALA A 107 18.05 -27.18 -26.80
N ALA A 108 18.98 -26.59 -26.06
CA ALA A 108 18.78 -25.72 -24.90
C ALA A 108 18.13 -24.38 -25.26
N GLY A 109 17.26 -23.89 -24.37
CA GLY A 109 16.68 -22.55 -24.39
C GLY A 109 15.34 -22.55 -23.63
N GLU A 110 15.29 -21.82 -22.52
CA GLU A 110 14.23 -21.69 -21.51
C GLU A 110 13.01 -22.63 -21.60
N GLN A 111 13.09 -23.75 -20.87
CA GLN A 111 11.93 -24.32 -20.22
C GLN A 111 11.74 -23.59 -18.89
N THR A 112 10.71 -22.76 -18.84
CA THR A 112 10.10 -22.27 -17.60
C THR A 112 9.82 -23.47 -16.71
N VAL A 113 10.68 -23.67 -15.69
CA VAL A 113 10.37 -24.57 -14.60
C VAL A 113 9.22 -23.91 -13.83
N THR A 114 8.01 -24.36 -14.13
CA THR A 114 6.83 -24.12 -13.30
C THR A 114 7.08 -24.92 -12.03
N ALA A 115 7.42 -24.29 -10.91
CA ALA A 115 7.41 -25.02 -9.65
C ALA A 115 5.98 -25.46 -9.39
N ALA A 116 5.92 -26.72 -9.01
CA ALA A 116 4.72 -27.49 -8.87
C ALA A 116 3.74 -26.78 -7.93
N VAL A 117 2.62 -26.36 -8.50
CA VAL A 117 1.32 -26.46 -7.83
C VAL A 117 1.25 -27.89 -7.30
N ASP A 118 1.45 -28.06 -6.00
CA ASP A 118 1.36 -29.38 -5.37
C ASP A 118 -0.09 -29.58 -4.91
N PRO A 119 -0.88 -30.40 -5.64
CA PRO A 119 -2.29 -30.62 -5.32
C PRO A 119 -2.50 -31.38 -4.00
N SER A 120 -1.42 -31.84 -3.34
CA SER A 120 -1.48 -32.47 -2.01
C SER A 120 -1.40 -31.47 -0.85
N LEU A 121 -1.14 -30.19 -1.13
CA LEU A 121 -1.05 -29.13 -0.13
C LEU A 121 -2.44 -28.50 0.15
N PRO A 122 -2.64 -27.87 1.32
CA PRO A 122 -3.95 -27.39 1.73
C PRO A 122 -4.53 -26.42 0.69
N ALA A 123 -5.78 -26.70 0.31
CA ALA A 123 -6.61 -25.88 -0.58
C ALA A 123 -7.76 -25.19 0.18
N THR A 124 -7.87 -25.44 1.49
CA THR A 124 -8.87 -24.88 2.40
C THR A 124 -8.15 -24.13 3.52
N ASP A 125 -8.69 -22.98 3.94
CA ASP A 125 -8.12 -22.09 4.97
C ASP A 125 -6.69 -21.57 4.64
N CYS A 126 -6.48 -21.18 3.38
CA CYS A 126 -5.24 -20.60 2.89
C CYS A 126 -5.51 -19.49 1.87
N ILE A 127 -4.50 -18.66 1.58
CA ILE A 127 -4.62 -17.60 0.60
C ILE A 127 -4.16 -18.09 -0.79
N PRO A 128 -4.97 -17.89 -1.84
CA PRO A 128 -4.58 -18.31 -3.18
C PRO A 128 -3.36 -17.55 -3.70
N LEU A 129 -2.52 -18.25 -4.46
CA LEU A 129 -1.35 -17.67 -5.10
C LEU A 129 -1.74 -16.48 -5.98
N GLY A 130 -0.93 -15.42 -5.91
CA GLY A 130 -1.09 -14.23 -6.71
C GLY A 130 -2.27 -13.33 -6.31
N THR A 131 -2.99 -13.62 -5.24
CA THR A 131 -4.03 -12.72 -4.72
C THR A 131 -3.44 -11.67 -3.77
N ARG A 132 -4.09 -10.51 -3.71
CA ARG A 132 -3.77 -9.45 -2.75
C ARG A 132 -4.60 -9.66 -1.48
N PHE A 133 -3.97 -9.52 -0.33
CA PHE A 133 -4.63 -9.70 0.96
C PHE A 133 -4.05 -8.75 1.99
N MET A 134 -4.87 -8.39 2.96
CA MET A 134 -4.48 -7.57 4.10
C MET A 134 -3.96 -8.46 5.22
N VAL A 135 -2.94 -7.97 5.93
CA VAL A 135 -2.39 -8.61 7.11
C VAL A 135 -2.20 -7.63 8.26
N THR A 136 -2.12 -8.20 9.46
CA THR A 136 -1.83 -7.51 10.71
C THR A 136 -0.57 -8.07 11.40
N PRO A 137 0.03 -7.36 12.38
CA PRO A 137 1.24 -7.81 13.05
C PRO A 137 0.99 -9.10 13.83
N GLY A 138 1.92 -10.06 13.72
CA GLY A 138 1.81 -11.38 14.33
C GLY A 138 0.94 -12.38 13.56
N GLU A 139 0.38 -12.00 12.41
CA GLU A 139 -0.44 -12.89 11.61
C GLU A 139 0.40 -13.94 10.88
N THR A 140 -0.14 -15.17 10.80
CA THR A 140 0.47 -16.29 10.10
C THR A 140 -0.48 -16.78 9.02
N VAL A 141 -0.12 -16.54 7.77
CA VAL A 141 -0.98 -16.77 6.62
C VAL A 141 -0.37 -17.88 5.74
N PRO A 142 -1.01 -19.06 5.66
CA PRO A 142 -0.56 -20.11 4.74
C PRO A 142 -0.97 -19.80 3.31
N ILE A 143 -0.08 -20.10 2.36
CA ILE A 143 -0.33 -19.89 0.93
C ILE A 143 -0.75 -21.20 0.27
N CYS A 144 -1.93 -21.20 -0.36
CA CYS A 144 -2.51 -22.40 -0.97
C CYS A 144 -1.56 -23.02 -2.00
N GLN A 145 -1.58 -24.35 -2.09
CA GLN A 145 -0.78 -25.12 -3.06
C GLN A 145 0.73 -24.89 -2.97
N SER A 146 1.20 -24.37 -1.83
CA SER A 146 2.62 -24.15 -1.55
C SER A 146 2.94 -24.49 -0.09
N ARG A 147 4.22 -24.72 0.20
CA ARG A 147 4.70 -24.88 1.59
C ARG A 147 5.05 -23.55 2.24
N ALA A 148 4.84 -22.44 1.53
CA ALA A 148 5.15 -21.12 2.02
C ALA A 148 4.11 -20.67 3.05
N VAL A 149 4.61 -20.10 4.13
CA VAL A 149 3.81 -19.49 5.19
C VAL A 149 4.36 -18.09 5.39
N VAL A 150 3.51 -17.09 5.22
CA VAL A 150 3.87 -15.70 5.49
C VAL A 150 3.62 -15.46 6.97
N LYS A 151 4.69 -15.17 7.72
CA LYS A 151 4.59 -14.73 9.11
C LYS A 151 4.96 -13.27 9.19
N VAL A 152 4.02 -12.47 9.63
CA VAL A 152 4.18 -11.02 9.74
C VAL A 152 4.70 -10.70 11.12
N GLY A 153 5.87 -10.06 11.18
CA GLY A 153 6.46 -9.54 12.40
C GLY A 153 5.82 -8.18 12.75
N GLY A 154 6.54 -7.11 12.45
CA GLY A 154 6.07 -5.73 12.62
C GLY A 154 5.69 -5.07 11.31
N ILE A 155 4.73 -4.14 11.37
CA ILE A 155 4.39 -3.23 10.27
C ILE A 155 4.75 -1.82 10.73
N THR A 156 5.59 -1.13 9.96
CA THR A 156 5.89 0.30 10.09
C THR A 156 5.18 1.05 8.98
N GLY A 157 5.01 2.37 9.10
CA GLY A 157 4.31 3.18 8.08
C GLY A 157 5.02 3.28 6.71
N ASP A 158 6.03 2.45 6.47
CA ASP A 158 6.86 2.39 5.26
C ASP A 158 7.41 0.98 4.97
N SER A 159 7.25 0.00 5.87
CA SER A 159 7.81 -1.34 5.69
C SER A 159 7.08 -2.42 6.48
N VAL A 160 7.23 -3.67 6.04
CA VAL A 160 6.71 -4.86 6.72
C VAL A 160 7.87 -5.81 6.99
N ASP A 161 8.05 -6.20 8.25
CA ASP A 161 8.99 -7.25 8.62
C ASP A 161 8.33 -8.62 8.45
N ILE A 162 8.86 -9.43 7.55
CA ILE A 162 8.37 -10.78 7.27
C ILE A 162 9.42 -11.80 7.69
N GLU A 163 9.04 -12.74 8.57
CA GLU A 163 9.96 -13.79 9.03
C GLU A 163 10.48 -14.59 7.84
N GLY A 164 11.80 -14.64 7.66
CA GLY A 164 12.43 -15.34 6.55
C GLY A 164 12.56 -14.54 5.25
N ALA A 165 12.04 -13.32 5.16
CA ALA A 165 12.33 -12.39 4.06
C ALA A 165 12.98 -11.07 4.54
N GLY A 166 12.83 -10.74 5.83
CA GLY A 166 13.33 -9.50 6.44
C GLY A 166 12.39 -8.31 6.20
N PRO A 167 12.85 -7.07 6.48
CA PRO A 167 12.06 -5.87 6.26
C PRO A 167 11.93 -5.59 4.76
N ILE A 168 10.69 -5.52 4.27
CA ILE A 168 10.35 -5.17 2.90
C ILE A 168 9.64 -3.83 2.93
N VAL A 169 10.22 -2.83 2.26
CA VAL A 169 9.61 -1.50 2.14
C VAL A 169 8.35 -1.53 1.27
N GLU A 170 7.49 -0.54 1.42
CA GLU A 170 6.34 -0.33 0.55
C GLU A 170 6.75 -0.36 -0.94
N THR A 171 5.94 -1.04 -1.77
CA THR A 171 6.23 -1.37 -3.19
C THR A 171 7.41 -2.30 -3.43
N GLY A 172 8.05 -2.78 -2.37
CA GLY A 172 9.21 -3.67 -2.41
C GLY A 172 8.86 -5.15 -2.58
N PHE A 173 9.91 -5.93 -2.78
CA PHE A 173 9.84 -7.39 -2.91
C PHE A 173 10.80 -8.06 -1.93
N GLY A 174 10.38 -9.20 -1.38
CA GLY A 174 11.22 -10.07 -0.58
C GLY A 174 11.02 -11.53 -0.96
N THR A 175 12.09 -12.32 -0.89
CA THR A 175 12.03 -13.77 -1.14
C THR A 175 11.93 -14.51 0.18
N LEU A 176 11.00 -15.44 0.31
CA LEU A 176 10.88 -16.28 1.50
C LEU A 176 11.98 -17.35 1.48
N ILE A 177 12.89 -17.26 2.46
CA ILE A 177 13.96 -18.25 2.63
C ILE A 177 13.37 -19.67 2.72
N GLY A 178 13.98 -20.60 1.98
CA GLY A 178 13.56 -22.00 1.94
C GLY A 178 12.38 -22.28 1.02
N THR A 179 11.90 -21.28 0.26
CA THR A 179 10.84 -21.42 -0.74
C THR A 179 11.23 -20.75 -2.06
N SER A 180 10.47 -21.01 -3.13
CA SER A 180 10.55 -20.28 -4.39
C SER A 180 9.52 -19.14 -4.47
N CYS A 181 9.04 -18.68 -3.31
CA CYS A 181 7.99 -17.68 -3.22
C CYS A 181 8.57 -16.28 -2.95
N THR A 182 8.03 -15.31 -3.66
CA THR A 182 8.28 -13.88 -3.48
C THR A 182 7.03 -13.20 -2.92
N VAL A 183 7.23 -12.35 -1.93
CA VAL A 183 6.21 -11.45 -1.40
C VAL A 183 6.45 -10.06 -1.96
N MET A 184 5.38 -9.43 -2.44
CA MET A 184 5.33 -8.02 -2.77
C MET A 184 4.51 -7.31 -1.69
N VAL A 185 5.04 -6.20 -1.15
CA VAL A 185 4.31 -5.30 -0.27
C VAL A 185 3.76 -4.16 -1.11
N PHE A 186 2.45 -3.93 -1.09
CA PHE A 186 1.85 -2.80 -1.80
C PHE A 186 1.74 -1.55 -0.95
N SER A 187 1.35 -1.72 0.32
CA SER A 187 1.17 -0.65 1.28
C SER A 187 1.52 -1.16 2.68
N ALA A 188 2.06 -0.26 3.51
CA ALA A 188 2.31 -0.49 4.93
C ALA A 188 1.83 0.74 5.71
N ASP A 189 0.79 0.57 6.52
CA ASP A 189 0.17 1.66 7.27
C ASP A 189 0.70 1.70 8.70
N ILE A 190 0.85 2.92 9.24
CA ILE A 190 1.23 3.15 10.63
C ILE A 190 0.15 2.66 11.61
N GLU A 191 -1.08 2.48 11.14
CA GLU A 191 -2.16 1.84 11.89
C GLU A 191 -1.94 0.32 12.10
N GLY A 192 -0.92 -0.25 11.46
CA GLY A 192 -0.55 -1.65 11.60
C GLY A 192 -1.26 -2.57 10.60
N PHE A 193 -1.57 -2.08 9.40
CA PHE A 193 -2.11 -2.89 8.32
C PHE A 193 -1.16 -2.89 7.13
N ALA A 194 -1.02 -4.02 6.46
CA ALA A 194 -0.24 -4.08 5.23
C ALA A 194 -0.97 -4.91 4.18
N GLU A 195 -0.85 -4.49 2.93
CA GLU A 195 -1.38 -5.24 1.79
C GLU A 195 -0.25 -5.98 1.08
N LEU A 196 -0.40 -7.30 0.95
CA LEU A 196 0.63 -8.18 0.42
C LEU A 196 0.10 -9.01 -0.76
N ARG A 197 1.00 -9.47 -1.63
CA ARG A 197 0.75 -10.55 -2.59
C ARG A 197 1.92 -11.52 -2.58
N VAL A 198 1.60 -12.81 -2.61
CA VAL A 198 2.63 -13.85 -2.75
C VAL A 198 2.54 -14.49 -4.12
N THR A 199 3.69 -14.62 -4.77
CA THR A 199 3.84 -15.36 -6.02
C THR A 199 4.92 -16.41 -5.84
N CYS A 200 4.62 -17.66 -6.18
CA CYS A 200 5.59 -18.75 -6.15
C CYS A 200 5.89 -19.17 -7.58
N THR A 201 7.18 -19.32 -7.88
CA THR A 201 7.67 -19.80 -9.18
C THR A 201 8.19 -21.19 -9.09
#